data_AF-A0A1M5EDC5-F1
#
_entry.id   AF-A0A1M5EDC5-F1
#
_cell.length_a   1.000
_cell.length_b   1.000
_cell.length_c   1.000
_cell.angle_alpha   90.00
_cell.angle_beta   90.00
_cell.angle_gamma   90.00
#
_symmetry.space_group_name_H-M   'P 1'
#
loop_
_entity.id
_entity.type
_entity.pdbx_description
1 polymer ?
#
loop_
_entity_poly.entity_id
_entity_poly.type
_entity_poly.pdbx_seq_one_letter_code
_entity_poly.pdbx_strand_id
1 'polypeptide(L)'
;MVTEACKKNHVTVNGLVAKPSKEVFATDKITFRKDQITQIITVLDIPENRVGAKLVDIYRRNDTPEEAYQHLELLKLSKEHYRKNGTGRPTKKDRRDIDEFGNEIIIEED
;
A
#
# COMPACT_ATOMS: atom_id res chain seq x y z
N MET A 1 7.70 -10.45 5.65
CA MET A 1 8.00 -11.60 4.77
C MET A 1 6.77 -12.52 4.70
N VAL A 2 6.55 -13.31 3.63
CA VAL A 2 5.34 -14.15 3.47
C VAL A 2 5.22 -15.20 4.58
N THR A 3 6.34 -15.83 4.93
CA THR A 3 6.43 -16.83 6.02
C THR A 3 5.95 -16.28 7.36
N GLU A 4 6.27 -15.02 7.68
CA GLU A 4 5.80 -14.35 8.90
C GLU A 4 4.30 -14.06 8.86
N ALA A 5 3.75 -13.72 7.69
CA ALA A 5 2.32 -13.49 7.53
C ALA A 5 1.52 -14.79 7.78
N CYS A 6 2.00 -15.93 7.26
CA CYS A 6 1.42 -17.24 7.55
C CYS A 6 1.54 -17.59 9.04
N LYS A 7 2.69 -17.32 9.68
CA LYS A 7 2.87 -17.54 11.14
C LYS A 7 1.95 -16.67 12.01
N LYS A 8 1.59 -15.48 11.53
CA LYS A 8 0.66 -14.55 12.19
C LYS A 8 -0.81 -14.83 11.84
N ASN A 9 -1.10 -15.94 11.15
CA ASN A 9 -2.45 -16.31 10.71
C ASN A 9 -3.13 -15.26 9.81
N HIS A 10 -2.34 -14.47 9.07
CA HIS A 10 -2.85 -13.44 8.16
C HIS A 10 -3.16 -13.99 6.76
N VAL A 11 -2.92 -15.28 6.52
CA VAL A 11 -3.11 -15.96 5.23
C VAL A 11 -3.99 -17.18 5.45
N THR A 12 -5.03 -17.30 4.63
CA THR A 12 -5.89 -18.48 4.59
C THR A 12 -5.94 -19.07 3.18
N VAL A 13 -6.07 -20.40 3.11
CA VAL A 13 -6.27 -21.15 1.87
C VAL A 13 -7.60 -21.88 2.02
N ASN A 14 -8.52 -21.64 1.09
CA ASN A 14 -9.90 -22.17 1.12
C ASN A 14 -10.62 -21.92 2.46
N GLY A 15 -10.36 -20.77 3.09
CA GLY A 15 -10.95 -20.38 4.37
C GLY A 15 -10.26 -20.94 5.62
N LEU A 16 -9.26 -21.82 5.46
CA LEU A 16 -8.49 -22.39 6.57
C LEU A 16 -7.17 -21.65 6.76
N VAL A 17 -6.76 -21.43 8.00
CA VAL A 17 -5.46 -20.81 8.32
C VAL A 17 -4.32 -21.67 7.78
N ALA A 18 -3.48 -21.07 6.95
CA ALA A 18 -2.42 -21.78 6.25
C ALA A 18 -1.10 -21.77 7.03
N LYS A 19 -0.48 -22.94 7.15
CA LYS A 19 0.93 -23.05 7.59
C LYS A 19 1.86 -22.66 6.43
N PRO A 20 3.08 -22.14 6.69
CA PRO A 20 4.04 -21.81 5.63
C PRO A 20 4.41 -22.99 4.72
N SER A 21 4.33 -24.22 5.21
CA SER A 21 4.62 -25.45 4.48
C SER A 21 3.39 -26.06 3.78
N LYS A 22 2.27 -25.35 3.76
CA LYS A 22 1.04 -25.84 3.15
C LYS A 22 1.20 -25.81 1.63
N GLU A 23 0.99 -26.97 1.00
CA GLU A 23 0.88 -27.07 -0.45
C GLU A 23 -0.41 -26.41 -0.93
N VAL A 24 -0.31 -25.78 -2.10
CA VAL A 24 -1.38 -25.05 -2.78
C VAL A 24 -1.52 -25.66 -4.16
N PHE A 25 -2.74 -25.75 -4.66
CA PHE A 25 -3.06 -26.32 -5.97
C PHE A 25 -3.81 -25.32 -6.84
N ALA A 26 -3.87 -25.60 -8.14
CA ALA A 26 -4.73 -24.86 -9.05
C ALA A 26 -6.19 -24.90 -8.54
N THR A 27 -6.91 -23.80 -8.71
CA THR A 27 -8.27 -23.55 -8.21
C THR A 27 -8.37 -23.18 -6.72
N ASP A 28 -7.28 -23.26 -5.95
CA ASP A 28 -7.32 -22.83 -4.55
C ASP A 28 -7.57 -21.32 -4.44
N LYS A 29 -8.39 -20.95 -3.44
CA LYS A 29 -8.63 -19.55 -3.08
C LYS A 29 -7.75 -19.16 -1.91
N ILE A 30 -6.90 -18.17 -2.13
CA ILE A 30 -6.02 -17.61 -1.10
C ILE A 30 -6.57 -16.25 -0.70
N THR A 31 -6.78 -16.07 0.60
CA THR A 31 -7.17 -14.79 1.18
C THR A 31 -6.07 -14.31 2.11
N PHE A 32 -5.62 -13.09 1.93
CA PHE A 32 -4.57 -12.50 2.78
C PHE A 32 -4.78 -11.02 2.98
N ARG A 33 -4.31 -10.51 4.13
CA ARG A 33 -4.36 -9.08 4.44
C ARG A 33 -3.06 -8.39 4.05
N LYS A 34 -3.16 -7.35 3.23
CA LYS A 34 -2.02 -6.50 2.82
C LYS A 34 -2.46 -5.05 2.77
N ASP A 35 -1.64 -4.13 3.27
CA ASP A 35 -1.87 -2.68 3.17
C ASP A 35 -3.29 -2.24 3.62
N GLN A 36 -3.79 -2.86 4.69
CA GLN A 36 -5.13 -2.66 5.27
C GLN A 36 -6.31 -3.19 4.45
N ILE A 37 -6.07 -3.76 3.25
CA ILE A 37 -7.09 -4.45 2.46
C ILE A 37 -6.96 -5.97 2.59
N THR A 38 -8.11 -6.64 2.52
CA THR A 38 -8.19 -8.10 2.37
C THR A 38 -8.22 -8.40 0.88
N GLN A 39 -7.15 -9.03 0.38
CA GLN A 39 -7.08 -9.47 -1.00
C GLN A 39 -7.50 -10.93 -1.10
N ILE A 40 -8.23 -11.24 -2.17
CA ILE A 40 -8.68 -12.59 -2.50
C ILE A 40 -8.15 -12.91 -3.89
N ILE A 41 -7.41 -14.00 -4.00
CA ILE A 41 -6.90 -14.48 -5.28
C ILE A 41 -7.27 -15.95 -5.47
N THR A 42 -7.60 -16.31 -6.71
CA THR A 42 -7.71 -17.71 -7.12
C THR A 42 -6.45 -18.11 -7.87
N VAL A 43 -5.84 -19.22 -7.47
CA VAL A 43 -4.66 -19.79 -8.13
C VAL A 43 -5.12 -20.46 -9.42
N LEU A 44 -4.46 -20.14 -10.54
CA LEU A 44 -4.72 -20.79 -11.82
C LEU A 44 -3.68 -21.87 -12.09
N ASP A 45 -2.41 -21.57 -11.83
CA ASP A 45 -1.30 -22.50 -12.00
C ASP A 45 -0.09 -22.05 -11.16
N ILE A 46 0.92 -22.91 -11.00
CA ILE A 46 2.11 -22.67 -10.16
C ILE A 46 3.35 -22.60 -11.05
N PRO A 47 4.01 -21.42 -11.15
CA PRO A 47 5.23 -21.31 -11.93
C PRO A 47 6.40 -21.98 -11.21
N GLU A 48 7.32 -22.58 -11.98
CA GLU A 48 8.54 -23.21 -11.44
C GLU A 48 9.45 -22.22 -10.70
N ASN A 49 9.43 -20.95 -11.14
CA ASN A 49 10.25 -19.87 -10.61
C ASN A 49 9.44 -18.59 -10.47
N ARG A 50 9.96 -17.63 -9.69
CA ARG A 50 9.32 -16.31 -9.55
C ARG A 50 9.32 -15.56 -10.88
N VAL A 51 8.11 -15.26 -11.37
CA VAL A 51 7.91 -14.54 -12.64
C VAL A 51 7.80 -13.02 -12.47
N GLY A 52 8.06 -12.29 -13.56
CA GLY A 52 7.92 -10.83 -13.61
C GLY A 52 6.46 -10.38 -13.56
N ALA A 53 6.23 -9.13 -13.12
CA ALA A 53 4.91 -8.59 -12.78
C ALA A 53 3.84 -8.78 -13.86
N LYS A 54 4.18 -8.57 -15.14
CA LYS A 54 3.24 -8.69 -16.27
C LYS A 54 2.75 -10.12 -16.51
N LEU A 55 3.54 -11.13 -16.14
CA LEU A 55 3.21 -12.54 -16.33
C LEU A 55 2.46 -13.13 -15.12
N VAL A 56 2.42 -12.43 -13.98
CA VAL A 56 1.83 -12.95 -12.75
C VAL A 56 0.33 -13.25 -12.94
N ASP A 57 -0.37 -12.41 -13.70
CA ASP A 57 -1.82 -12.54 -13.89
C ASP A 57 -2.21 -13.74 -14.79
N ILE A 58 -1.24 -14.42 -15.40
CA ILE A 58 -1.45 -15.72 -16.06
C ILE A 58 -1.68 -16.81 -15.01
N TYR A 59 -1.00 -16.72 -13.86
CA TYR A 59 -0.98 -17.75 -12.82
C TYR A 59 -2.00 -17.51 -11.70
N ARG A 60 -2.58 -16.31 -11.63
CA ARG A 60 -3.58 -15.95 -10.62
C ARG A 60 -4.71 -15.14 -11.23
N ARG A 61 -5.90 -15.29 -10.68
CA ARG A 61 -7.01 -14.37 -10.86
C ARG A 61 -7.19 -13.53 -9.60
N ASN A 62 -7.36 -12.23 -9.76
CA ASN A 62 -7.72 -11.36 -8.64
C ASN A 62 -9.26 -11.33 -8.52
N ASP A 63 -9.77 -11.84 -7.40
CA ASP A 63 -11.20 -11.83 -7.07
C ASP A 63 -11.51 -10.85 -5.92
N THR A 64 -10.59 -9.92 -5.64
CA THR A 64 -10.75 -8.91 -4.60
C THR A 64 -11.89 -7.95 -4.99
N PRO A 65 -12.89 -7.74 -4.11
CA PRO A 65 -13.99 -6.81 -4.39
C PRO A 65 -13.50 -5.37 -4.62
N GLU A 66 -14.12 -4.66 -5.56
CA GLU A 66 -13.79 -3.26 -5.86
C GLU A 66 -14.03 -2.33 -4.64
N GLU A 67 -15.03 -2.65 -3.82
CA GLU A 67 -15.34 -1.95 -2.56
C GLU A 67 -14.13 -1.87 -1.62
N ALA A 68 -13.29 -2.93 -1.59
CA ALA A 68 -12.10 -2.94 -0.75
C ALA A 68 -11.08 -1.88 -1.18
N TYR A 69 -10.98 -1.61 -2.49
CA TYR A 69 -10.11 -0.57 -3.01
C TYR A 69 -10.68 0.82 -2.76
N GLN A 70 -11.98 1.01 -2.93
CA GLN A 70 -12.67 2.26 -2.63
C GLN A 70 -12.51 2.67 -1.16
N HIS A 71 -12.62 1.72 -0.24
CA HIS A 71 -12.39 1.98 1.19
C HIS A 71 -10.95 2.44 1.48
N LEU A 72 -9.95 1.86 0.80
CA LEU A 72 -8.56 2.27 0.94
C LEU A 72 -8.32 3.67 0.36
N GLU A 73 -8.96 4.02 -0.75
CA GLU A 73 -8.91 5.36 -1.34
C GLU A 73 -9.52 6.41 -0.41
N LEU A 74 -10.69 6.14 0.15
CA LEU A 74 -11.34 7.01 1.13
C LEU A 74 -10.47 7.24 2.39
N LEU A 75 -9.79 6.19 2.87
CA LEU A 75 -8.83 6.29 3.96
C LEU A 75 -7.60 7.14 3.62
N LYS A 76 -7.17 7.17 2.35
CA LYS A 76 -6.08 8.04 1.92
C LYS A 76 -6.54 9.50 1.86
N LEU A 77 -7.69 9.75 1.25
CA LEU A 77 -8.31 11.08 1.16
C LEU A 77 -8.50 11.73 2.53
N SER A 78 -9.02 10.98 3.51
CA SER A 78 -9.21 11.51 4.87
C SER A 78 -7.90 11.90 5.57
N LYS A 79 -6.81 11.16 5.34
CA LYS A 79 -5.48 11.49 5.88
C LYS A 79 -4.87 12.73 5.23
N GLU A 80 -5.01 12.86 3.92
CA GLU A 80 -4.54 14.05 3.18
C GLU A 80 -5.27 15.32 3.63
N HIS A 81 -6.57 15.22 3.91
CA HIS A 81 -7.36 16.33 4.44
C HIS A 81 -6.81 16.86 5.79
N TYR A 82 -6.25 15.98 6.63
CA TYR A 82 -5.81 16.38 7.98
C TYR A 82 -4.44 17.07 7.99
N ARG A 83 -3.57 16.85 6.99
CA ARG A 83 -2.25 17.48 6.91
C ARG A 83 -2.04 18.11 5.53
N LYS A 84 -2.25 19.43 5.44
CA LYS A 84 -1.80 20.20 4.28
C LYS A 84 -0.28 20.08 4.16
N ASN A 85 0.21 19.77 2.96
CA ASN A 85 1.63 19.79 2.65
C ASN A 85 2.18 21.19 3.01
N GLY A 86 3.12 21.27 3.96
CA GLY A 86 3.73 22.54 4.41
C GLY A 86 3.36 23.03 5.82
N THR A 87 2.39 22.43 6.54
CA THR A 87 1.99 22.91 7.89
C THR A 87 2.92 22.48 9.04
N GLY A 88 4.18 22.15 8.75
CA GLY A 88 5.15 21.68 9.73
C GLY A 88 6.54 22.24 9.45
N ARG A 89 7.54 21.37 9.29
CA ARG A 89 8.88 21.80 8.86
C ARG A 89 8.76 22.51 7.49
N PRO A 90 9.22 23.77 7.37
CA PRO A 90 9.16 24.52 6.13
C PRO A 90 9.82 23.74 5.00
N THR A 91 9.16 23.68 3.84
CA THR A 91 9.76 23.11 2.64
C THR A 91 10.96 23.97 2.20
N LYS A 92 11.79 23.45 1.27
CA LYS A 92 12.94 24.21 0.77
C LYS A 92 12.53 25.54 0.11
N LYS A 93 11.31 25.61 -0.44
CA LYS A 93 10.73 26.84 -1.00
C LYS A 93 10.33 27.80 0.12
N ASP A 94 9.51 27.35 1.06
CA ASP A 94 9.06 28.18 2.20
C ASP A 94 10.24 28.76 3.00
N ARG A 95 11.35 28.01 3.13
CA ARG A 95 12.56 28.51 3.79
C ARG A 95 13.23 29.63 3.00
N ARG A 96 13.32 29.52 1.67
CA ARG A 96 13.87 30.58 0.82
C ARG A 96 12.99 31.83 0.87
N ASP A 97 11.68 31.65 0.84
CA ASP A 97 10.72 32.75 0.91
C ASP A 97 10.82 33.48 2.28
N ILE A 98 11.02 32.74 3.39
CA ILE A 98 11.29 33.32 4.73
C ILE A 98 12.65 34.03 4.79
N ASP A 99 13.70 33.41 4.23
CA ASP A 99 15.06 33.98 4.20
C ASP A 99 15.10 35.27 3.36
N GLU A 100 14.29 35.37 2.30
CA GLU A 100 14.15 36.53 1.42
C GLU A 100 13.34 37.66 2.09
N PHE A 101 12.21 37.33 2.74
CA PHE A 101 11.38 38.31 3.47
C PHE A 101 12.14 39.00 4.62
N GLY A 102 13.09 38.32 5.27
CA GLY A 102 13.85 38.88 6.39
C GLY A 102 14.86 39.99 6.02
N ASN A 103 15.12 40.23 4.72
CA ASN A 103 16.16 41.16 4.26
C ASN A 103 15.64 42.54 3.80
N GLU A 104 14.32 42.77 3.79
CA GLU A 104 13.75 44.09 3.50
C GLU A 104 13.69 44.95 4.79
N ILE A 105 14.84 45.42 5.26
CA ILE A 105 14.88 46.54 6.21
C ILE A 105 14.72 47.81 5.38
N ILE A 106 13.51 48.39 5.40
CA ILE A 106 13.27 49.75 4.89
C ILE A 106 13.98 50.70 5.85
N ILE A 107 15.11 51.25 5.42
CA ILE A 107 15.73 52.39 6.07
C ILE A 107 14.91 53.60 5.60
N GLU A 108 13.95 54.05 6.39
CA GLU A 108 13.39 55.39 6.23
C GLU A 108 14.48 56.38 6.64
N GLU A 109 15.12 57.03 5.66
CA GLU A 109 15.86 58.27 5.89
C GLU A 109 14.85 59.42 5.86
N ASP A 110 14.61 60.03 7.02
CA ASP A 110 14.24 61.45 7.19
C ASP A 110 14.64 61.93 8.60
#